data_AF-A0AAV2NU60-F1
#
_entry.id   AF-A0AAV2NU60-F1
#
_cell.length_a   1.000
_cell.length_b   1.000
_cell.length_c   1.000
_cell.angle_alpha   90.00
_cell.angle_beta   90.00
_cell.angle_gamma   90.00
#
_symmetry.space_group_name_H-M   'P 1'
#
loop_
_entity.id
_entity.type
_entity.pdbx_description
1 polymer ?
#
loop_
_entity_poly.entity_id
_entity_poly.type
_entity_poly.pdbx_seq_one_letter_code
_entity_poly.pdbx_strand_id
1 'polypeptide(L)'
;MSENPIMRLYYTDRLVLFFMCAGNEAFYAGLYLLHFTEGPILAGIGLYRLIVYLSAPIALVKAAISVLHGYVSCINLSIIDVKERQERLKAN
;
A
#
# COMPACT_ATOMS: atom_id res chain seq x y z
N MET A 1 -15.78 -8.02 -11.29
CA MET A 1 -14.68 -7.47 -10.47
C MET A 1 -13.88 -6.58 -11.38
N SER A 2 -13.91 -5.26 -11.16
CA SER A 2 -13.18 -4.31 -12.03
C SER A 2 -11.68 -4.50 -11.79
N GLU A 3 -11.04 -5.30 -12.63
CA GLU A 3 -9.59 -5.45 -12.66
C GLU A 3 -8.98 -4.18 -13.26
N ASN A 4 -8.76 -3.19 -12.40
CA ASN A 4 -8.02 -2.00 -12.76
C ASN A 4 -6.57 -2.45 -13.13
N PRO A 5 -6.02 -2.11 -14.32
CA PRO A 5 -4.71 -2.60 -14.77
C PRO A 5 -3.56 -2.30 -13.80
N ILE A 6 -3.70 -1.22 -13.02
CA ILE A 6 -2.79 -0.85 -11.93
C ILE A 6 -2.76 -1.94 -10.83
N MET A 7 -3.93 -2.47 -10.45
CA MET A 7 -4.01 -3.56 -9.47
C MET A 7 -3.47 -4.87 -10.02
N ARG A 8 -3.64 -5.12 -11.33
CA ARG A 8 -3.06 -6.29 -11.98
C ARG A 8 -1.53 -6.24 -11.94
N LEU A 9 -0.90 -5.11 -12.28
CA LEU A 9 0.56 -4.98 -12.18
C LEU A 9 1.06 -5.15 -10.73
N TYR A 10 0.35 -4.54 -9.77
CA TYR A 10 0.67 -4.64 -8.33
C TYR A 10 0.63 -6.08 -7.80
N TYR A 11 -0.31 -6.91 -8.29
CA TYR A 11 -0.46 -8.31 -7.87
C TYR A 11 0.22 -9.34 -8.78
N THR A 12 0.65 -8.96 -9.98
CA THR A 12 1.31 -9.90 -10.92
C THR A 12 2.72 -10.26 -10.46
N ASP A 13 3.42 -9.33 -9.80
CA ASP A 13 4.82 -9.52 -9.41
C ASP A 13 5.01 -9.52 -7.88
N ARG A 14 5.45 -10.67 -7.36
CA ARG A 14 5.73 -10.84 -5.91
C ARG A 14 6.87 -9.96 -5.44
N LEU A 15 7.84 -9.64 -6.30
CA LEU A 15 8.94 -8.75 -5.96
C LEU A 15 8.43 -7.33 -5.75
N VAL A 16 7.54 -6.85 -6.63
CA VAL A 16 6.93 -5.52 -6.48
C VAL A 16 6.18 -5.41 -5.15
N LEU A 17 5.41 -6.43 -4.79
CA LEU A 17 4.70 -6.48 -3.51
C LEU A 17 5.67 -6.49 -2.32
N PHE A 18 6.75 -7.27 -2.39
CA PHE A 18 7.78 -7.31 -1.35
C PHE A 18 8.46 -5.95 -1.18
N PHE A 19 8.90 -5.33 -2.27
CA PHE A 19 9.55 -4.00 -2.23
C PHE A 19 8.61 -2.91 -1.73
N MET A 20 7.32 -2.96 -2.08
CA MET A 20 6.34 -2.03 -1.52
C MET A 20 6.18 -2.19 0.00
N CYS A 21 6.10 -3.43 0.48
CA CYS A 21 5.99 -3.69 1.92
C CYS A 21 7.25 -3.33 2.68
N ALA A 22 8.41 -3.83 2.23
CA ALA A 22 9.70 -3.54 2.83
C ALA A 22 10.03 -2.04 2.79
N GLY A 23 9.76 -1.36 1.66
CA GLY A 23 9.96 0.08 1.53
C GLY A 23 9.07 0.89 2.47
N ASN A 24 7.80 0.51 2.61
CA ASN A 24 6.89 1.16 3.56
C ASN A 24 7.32 0.96 5.02
N GLU A 25 7.71 -0.25 5.40
CA GLU A 25 8.27 -0.51 6.74
C GLU A 25 9.56 0.28 6.98
N ALA A 26 10.47 0.30 6.00
CA ALA A 26 11.71 1.07 6.06
C ALA A 26 11.47 2.58 6.18
N PHE A 27 10.40 3.12 5.58
CA PHE A 27 10.02 4.53 5.70
C PHE A 27 9.60 4.88 7.13
N TYR A 28 8.65 4.14 7.69
CA TYR A 28 8.15 4.42 9.06
C TYR A 28 9.20 4.09 10.13
N ALA A 29 9.95 3.00 9.97
CA ALA A 29 11.08 2.68 10.85
C ALA A 29 12.20 3.74 10.73
N GLY A 30 12.50 4.19 9.51
CA GLY A 30 13.47 5.25 9.25
C GLY A 30 13.07 6.58 9.87
N LEU A 31 11.79 6.99 9.77
CA LEU A 31 11.26 8.18 10.44
C LEU A 31 11.36 8.08 11.97
N TYR A 32 11.04 6.91 12.52
CA TYR A 32 11.18 6.66 13.94
C TYR A 32 12.64 6.79 14.38
N LEU A 33 13.58 6.16 13.67
CA LEU A 33 15.01 6.25 14.01
C LEU A 33 15.56 7.67 13.84
N LEU A 34 15.15 8.37 12.78
CA LEU A 34 15.55 9.75 12.49
C LEU A 34 15.14 10.71 13.61
N HIS A 35 14.04 10.42 14.33
CA HIS A 35 13.63 11.20 15.50
C HIS A 35 14.67 11.14 16.65
N PHE A 36 15.35 10.01 16.84
CA PHE A 36 16.34 9.83 17.91
C PHE A 36 17.76 10.15 17.47
N THR A 37 18.12 9.84 16.23
CA THR A 37 19.47 10.04 15.70
C THR A 37 19.45 10.09 14.18
N GLU A 38 20.32 10.90 13.57
CA GLU A 38 20.48 10.89 12.11
C GLU A 38 21.24 9.65 11.59
N GLY A 39 21.83 8.87 12.50
CA GLY A 39 22.64 7.71 12.20
C GLY A 39 24.06 8.06 11.76
N PRO A 40 24.87 7.06 11.35
CA PRO A 40 26.20 7.32 10.83
C PRO A 40 26.13 8.23 9.59
N ILE A 41 26.98 9.23 9.56
CA ILE A 41 27.05 10.20 8.46
C ILE A 41 27.73 9.53 7.28
N LEU A 42 27.00 9.32 6.20
CA LEU A 42 27.54 8.80 4.94
C LEU A 42 27.46 9.91 3.91
N ALA A 43 28.60 10.30 3.34
CA ALA A 43 28.69 11.36 2.33
C ALA A 43 28.05 12.70 2.74
N GLY A 44 28.11 13.06 4.03
CA GLY A 44 27.56 14.32 4.56
C GLY A 44 26.06 14.29 4.86
N ILE A 45 25.39 13.15 4.67
CA ILE A 45 23.96 12.95 4.94
C ILE A 45 23.80 11.81 5.95
N GLY A 46 22.93 11.97 6.94
CA GLY A 46 22.60 10.90 7.89
C GLY A 46 21.99 9.69 7.16
N LEU A 47 22.51 8.49 7.44
CA LEU A 47 22.05 7.24 6.81
C LEU A 47 20.52 7.07 6.88
N TYR A 48 19.91 7.36 8.04
CA TYR A 48 18.46 7.20 8.20
C TYR A 48 17.68 8.22 7.36
N ARG A 49 18.21 9.43 7.19
CA ARG A 49 17.61 10.45 6.34
C ARG A 49 17.63 10.04 4.86
N LEU A 50 18.72 9.42 4.41
CA LEU A 50 18.81 8.86 3.06
C LEU A 50 17.80 7.72 2.85
N ILE A 51 17.68 6.80 3.81
CA ILE A 51 16.70 5.70 3.77
C ILE A 51 15.28 6.26 3.68
N VAL A 52 14.95 7.27 4.48
CA VAL A 52 13.63 7.92 4.45
C VAL A 52 13.36 8.55 3.08
N TYR A 53 14.32 9.26 2.48
CA TYR A 53 14.11 9.86 1.16
C TYR A 53 13.92 8.82 0.04
N LEU A 54 14.65 7.71 0.09
CA LEU A 54 14.51 6.63 -0.90
C LEU A 54 13.19 5.86 -0.73
N SER A 55 12.72 5.68 0.50
CA SER A 55 11.52 4.92 0.82
C SER A 55 10.22 5.75 0.81
N ALA A 56 10.32 7.09 0.92
CA ALA A 56 9.19 8.02 0.86
C ALA A 56 8.28 7.85 -0.39
N PRO A 57 8.80 7.82 -1.64
CA PRO A 57 7.95 7.63 -2.80
C PRO A 57 7.25 6.27 -2.78
N ILE A 58 7.91 5.23 -2.26
CA ILE A 58 7.34 3.88 -2.15
C ILE A 58 6.17 3.87 -1.15
N ALA A 59 6.35 4.49 0.01
CA ALA A 59 5.30 4.59 1.04
C ALA A 59 4.09 5.38 0.53
N LEU A 60 4.30 6.49 -0.20
CA LEU A 60 3.21 7.27 -0.80
C LEU A 60 2.43 6.49 -1.85
N VAL A 61 3.12 5.81 -2.77
CA VAL A 61 2.46 4.99 -3.79
C VAL A 61 1.68 3.86 -3.12
N LYS A 62 2.26 3.19 -2.12
CA LYS A 62 1.57 2.14 -1.37
C LYS A 62 0.31 2.68 -0.68
N ALA A 63 0.39 3.83 -0.02
CA ALA A 63 -0.76 4.46 0.61
C ALA A 63 -1.89 4.76 -0.40
N ALA A 64 -1.55 5.30 -1.57
CA ALA A 64 -2.52 5.54 -2.63
C ALA A 64 -3.18 4.25 -3.14
N ILE A 65 -2.41 3.18 -3.32
CA ILE A 65 -2.93 1.86 -3.70
C ILE A 65 -3.86 1.31 -2.62
N SER A 66 -3.51 1.45 -1.34
CA SER A 66 -4.36 1.00 -0.23
C SER A 66 -5.70 1.72 -0.20
N VAL A 67 -5.73 3.04 -0.46
CA VAL A 67 -6.99 3.81 -0.56
C VAL A 67 -7.83 3.32 -1.74
N LEU A 68 -7.21 3.14 -2.91
CA LEU A 68 -7.90 2.63 -4.10
C LEU A 68 -8.46 1.22 -3.88
N HIS A 69 -7.72 0.35 -3.19
CA HIS A 69 -8.18 -0.99 -2.83
C HIS A 69 -9.37 -0.91 -1.89
N GLY A 70 -9.32 -0.05 -0.87
CA GLY A 70 -10.45 0.20 0.03
C GLY A 70 -11.71 0.62 -0.73
N TYR A 71 -11.58 1.58 -1.64
CA TYR A 71 -12.69 2.04 -2.47
C TYR A 71 -13.31 0.92 -3.33
N VAL A 72 -12.47 0.15 -4.03
CA VAL A 72 -12.94 -0.96 -4.86
C VAL A 72 -13.58 -2.06 -4.01
N SER A 73 -13.05 -2.34 -2.82
CA SER A 73 -13.65 -3.28 -1.86
C SER A 73 -15.04 -2.84 -1.42
N CYS A 74 -15.26 -1.55 -1.15
CA CYS A 74 -16.58 -1.04 -0.80
C CYS A 74 -17.60 -1.24 -1.92
N ILE A 75 -17.22 -0.98 -3.18
CA ILE A 75 -18.10 -1.19 -4.34
C ILE A 75 -18.39 -2.68 -4.54
N ASN A 76 -17.36 -3.54 -4.47
CA ASN A 76 -17.56 -4.96 -4.63
C ASN A 76 -18.48 -5.53 -3.53
N LEU A 77 -18.33 -5.05 -2.29
CA LEU A 77 -19.18 -5.45 -1.17
C LEU A 77 -20.65 -5.05 -1.39
N SER A 78 -20.92 -3.84 -1.89
CA SER A 78 -22.30 -3.41 -2.16
C SER A 78 -22.96 -4.21 -3.29
N ILE A 79 -22.21 -4.58 -4.33
CA ILE A 79 -22.70 -5.46 -5.39
C ILE A 79 -23.08 -6.84 -4.84
N ILE A 80 -22.23 -7.40 -3.96
CA ILE A 80 -22.50 -8.69 -3.31
C ILE A 80 -23.76 -8.58 -2.44
N ASP A 81 -23.88 -7.54 -1.60
CA ASP A 81 -25.05 -7.34 -0.73
C ASP A 81 -26.36 -7.22 -1.52
N VAL A 82 -26.38 -6.45 -2.61
CA VAL A 82 -27.57 -6.34 -3.48
C VAL A 82 -27.92 -7.69 -4.11
N LYS A 83 -26.91 -8.43 -4.59
CA LYS A 83 -27.13 -9.74 -5.21
C LYS A 83 -27.70 -10.75 -4.21
N GLU A 84 -27.15 -10.83 -3.01
CA GLU A 84 -27.66 -11.72 -1.96
C GLU A 84 -29.10 -11.39 -1.55
N ARG A 85 -29.46 -10.10 -1.51
CA ARG A 85 -30.85 -9.69 -1.23
C ARG A 85 -31.81 -10.11 -2.34
N GLN A 86 -31.42 -9.96 -3.60
CA GLN A 86 -32.23 -10.42 -4.74
C GLN A 86 -32.41 -11.94 -4.75
N GLU A 87 -31.37 -12.71 -4.41
CA GLU A 87 -31.45 -14.16 -4.31
C GLU A 87 -32.39 -14.61 -3.17
N ARG A 88 -32.32 -13.95 -2.01
CA ARG A 88 -33.27 -14.17 -0.90
C ARG A 88 -34.72 -13.91 -1.30
N LEU A 89 -34.98 -12.86 -2.09
CA LEU A 89 -36.32 -12.55 -2.56
C LEU A 89 -36.85 -13.56 -3.58
N LYS A 90 -35.98 -14.19 -4.38
CA LYS A 90 -36.37 -15.23 -5.36
C LYS A 90 -36.59 -16.61 -4.73
N ALA A 91 -36.04 -16.83 -3.53
CA ALA A 91 -36.14 -18.09 -2.80
C ALA A 91 -37.37 -18.16 -1.88
N ASN A 92 -38.05 -17.04 -1.64
CA ASN A 92 -39.36 -16.96 -0.98
C ASN A 92 -40.47 -16.85 -2.02
#